data_AF-A0A929DF80-F1
#
_entry.id   AF-A0A929DF80-F1
#
_cell.length_a   1.000
_cell.length_b   1.000
_cell.length_c   1.000
_cell.angle_alpha   90.00
_cell.angle_beta   90.00
_cell.angle_gamma   90.00
#
_symmetry.space_group_name_H-M   'P 1'
#
loop_
_entity.id
_entity.type
_entity.pdbx_description
1 polymer ?
#
loop_
_entity_poly.entity_id
_entity_poly.type
_entity_poly.pdbx_seq_one_letter_code
_entity_poly.pdbx_strand_id
1 'polypeptide(L)'
;MGEWNEPIVLTRREWAAADALARELAPDVDRNELGKVISYFQRTRSKKKLFKLLERLPRSGYVRSKRTREYLRRIARACQRHLRSVEGDRRALAVLGWSFRLMTRYQTESGQRYARGRQKRSQKR
;
A
#
# COMPACT_ATOMS: atom_id res chain seq x y z
N MET A 1 -0.99 27.95 0.03
CA MET A 1 -0.31 26.66 0.29
C MET A 1 -0.74 26.12 1.67
N GLY A 2 -2.04 25.94 1.92
CA GLY A 2 -2.59 25.63 3.26
C GLY A 2 -3.43 24.35 3.36
N GLU A 3 -4.06 23.92 2.27
CA GLU A 3 -5.01 22.80 2.28
C GLU A 3 -4.40 21.41 2.54
N TRP A 4 -3.09 21.23 2.53
CA TRP A 4 -2.47 19.90 2.77
C TRP A 4 -2.03 19.69 4.23
N ASN A 5 -2.07 20.73 5.06
CA ASN A 5 -1.64 20.69 6.47
C ASN A 5 -2.80 20.57 7.47
N GLU A 6 -4.04 20.73 7.02
CA GLU A 6 -5.18 20.53 7.89
C GLU A 6 -5.32 19.05 8.30
N PRO A 7 -5.92 18.74 9.46
CA PRO A 7 -6.30 17.38 9.78
C PRO A 7 -7.42 16.91 8.82
N ILE A 8 -7.26 15.70 8.25
CA ILE A 8 -8.35 15.03 7.53
C ILE A 8 -8.99 14.03 8.47
N VAL A 9 -10.29 14.18 8.68
CA VAL A 9 -11.12 13.14 9.27
C VAL A 9 -11.66 12.28 8.14
N LEU A 10 -11.29 11.00 8.13
CA LEU A 10 -11.85 10.04 7.19
C LEU A 10 -13.30 9.74 7.56
N THR A 11 -14.17 9.71 6.54
CA THR A 11 -15.54 9.23 6.65
C THR A 11 -15.57 7.72 6.93
N ARG A 12 -16.72 7.20 7.36
CA ARG A 12 -16.91 5.75 7.56
C ARG A 12 -16.60 4.93 6.30
N ARG A 13 -16.95 5.44 5.11
CA ARG A 13 -16.67 4.78 3.82
C ARG A 13 -15.17 4.75 3.51
N GLU A 14 -14.46 5.83 3.79
CA GLU A 14 -13.01 5.91 3.59
C GLU A 14 -12.24 5.05 4.60
N TRP A 15 -12.70 4.98 5.85
CA TRP A 15 -12.18 4.02 6.83
C TRP A 15 -12.39 2.57 6.40
N ALA A 16 -13.59 2.23 5.90
CA ALA A 16 -13.86 0.91 5.37
C ALA A 16 -12.96 0.57 4.17
N ALA A 17 -12.70 1.54 3.28
CA ALA A 17 -11.76 1.36 2.17
C ALA A 17 -10.32 1.15 2.67
N ALA A 18 -9.88 1.88 3.70
CA ALA A 18 -8.55 1.70 4.29
C ALA A 18 -8.39 0.32 4.95
N ASP A 19 -9.38 -0.13 5.72
CA ASP A 19 -9.42 -1.46 6.35
C ASP A 19 -9.43 -2.57 5.29
N ALA A 20 -10.30 -2.48 4.28
CA ALA A 20 -10.38 -3.45 3.20
C ALA A 20 -9.07 -3.55 2.41
N LEU A 21 -8.44 -2.42 2.06
CA LEU A 21 -7.16 -2.40 1.38
C LEU A 21 -6.07 -3.03 2.25
N ALA A 22 -6.03 -2.72 3.54
CA ALA A 22 -5.06 -3.27 4.48
C ALA A 22 -5.21 -4.79 4.64
N ARG A 23 -6.43 -5.30 4.81
CA ARG A 23 -6.72 -6.74 4.91
C ARG A 23 -6.37 -7.50 3.64
N GLU A 24 -6.59 -6.90 2.49
CA GLU A 24 -6.25 -7.51 1.20
C GLU A 24 -4.73 -7.64 0.99
N LEU A 25 -3.95 -6.65 1.45
CA LEU A 25 -2.50 -6.64 1.26
C LEU A 25 -1.72 -7.35 2.38
N ALA A 26 -2.21 -7.34 3.62
CA ALA A 26 -1.50 -7.84 4.79
C ALA A 26 -0.95 -9.28 4.66
N PRO A 27 -1.68 -10.27 4.09
CA PRO A 27 -1.24 -11.67 4.10
C PRO A 27 0.07 -11.93 3.36
N ASP A 28 0.31 -11.23 2.25
CA ASP A 28 1.35 -11.63 1.30
C ASP A 28 2.23 -10.49 0.80
N VAL A 29 1.80 -9.23 0.95
CA VAL A 29 2.52 -8.07 0.39
C VAL A 29 3.54 -7.55 1.38
N ASP A 30 4.75 -7.26 0.90
CA ASP A 30 5.75 -6.57 1.71
C ASP A 30 5.34 -5.11 1.93
N ARG A 31 5.20 -4.70 3.20
CA ARG A 31 4.89 -3.33 3.61
C ARG A 31 5.81 -2.30 2.97
N ASN A 32 7.08 -2.63 2.73
CA ASN A 32 8.04 -1.71 2.15
C ASN A 32 7.68 -1.33 0.71
N GLU A 33 7.07 -2.25 -0.05
CA GLU A 33 6.60 -1.96 -1.41
C GLU A 33 5.40 -1.00 -1.39
N LEU A 34 4.47 -1.17 -0.44
CA LEU A 34 3.38 -0.21 -0.24
C LEU A 34 3.91 1.15 0.24
N GLY A 35 4.91 1.16 1.11
CA GLY A 35 5.58 2.38 1.58
C GLY A 35 6.17 3.22 0.44
N LYS A 36 6.86 2.58 -0.52
CA LYS A 36 7.39 3.27 -1.71
C LYS A 36 6.28 3.91 -2.55
N VAL A 37 5.15 3.23 -2.71
CA VAL A 37 3.97 3.75 -3.42
C VAL A 37 3.40 4.98 -2.70
N ILE A 38 3.31 4.94 -1.37
CA ILE A 38 2.87 6.09 -0.56
C ILE A 38 3.83 7.26 -0.70
N SER A 39 5.15 7.04 -0.60
CA SER A 39 6.15 8.11 -0.77
C SER A 39 6.10 8.74 -2.16
N TYR A 40 5.75 7.97 -3.20
CA TYR A 40 5.50 8.56 -4.53
C TYR A 40 4.22 9.41 -4.55
N PHE A 41 3.14 8.92 -3.94
CA PHE A 41 1.88 9.68 -3.89
C PHE A 41 2.03 10.98 -3.08
N GLN A 42 2.73 10.95 -1.95
CA GLN A 42 3.01 12.15 -1.14
C GLN A 42 3.76 13.23 -1.93
N ARG A 43 4.72 12.84 -2.78
CA ARG A 43 5.50 13.76 -3.62
C ARG A 43 4.70 14.31 -4.79
N THR A 44 3.87 13.47 -5.42
CA THR A 44 3.15 13.84 -6.64
C THR A 44 1.80 14.47 -6.37
N ARG A 45 1.21 14.21 -5.19
CA ARG A 45 -0.09 14.68 -4.72
C ARG A 45 -1.20 14.51 -5.77
N SER A 46 -1.13 13.44 -6.57
CA SER A 46 -2.04 13.22 -7.69
C SER A 46 -2.41 11.74 -7.82
N LYS A 47 -3.70 11.43 -7.64
CA LYS A 47 -4.27 10.08 -7.81
C LYS A 47 -4.09 9.59 -9.24
N LYS A 48 -4.19 10.49 -10.23
CA LYS A 48 -3.92 10.18 -11.65
C LYS A 48 -2.48 9.71 -11.86
N LYS A 49 -1.49 10.42 -11.29
CA LYS A 49 -0.07 10.03 -11.38
C LYS A 49 0.20 8.72 -10.63
N LEU A 50 -0.43 8.52 -9.47
CA LEU A 50 -0.37 7.27 -8.72
C LEU A 50 -0.86 6.08 -9.56
N PHE A 51 -2.05 6.17 -10.16
CA PHE A 51 -2.59 5.07 -10.97
C PHE A 51 -1.74 4.78 -12.21
N LYS A 52 -1.24 5.83 -12.88
CA LYS A 52 -0.29 5.67 -13.98
C LYS A 52 1.00 4.96 -13.54
N LEU A 53 1.49 5.25 -12.33
CA LEU A 53 2.63 4.54 -11.77
C LEU A 53 2.28 3.07 -11.54
N LEU A 54 1.17 2.77 -10.87
CA LEU A 54 0.75 1.43 -10.50
C LEU A 54 0.54 0.51 -11.71
N GLU A 55 0.07 1.06 -12.83
CA GLU A 55 -0.06 0.34 -14.09
C GLU A 55 1.32 0.00 -14.71
N ARG A 56 2.27 0.94 -14.64
CA ARG A 56 3.59 0.80 -15.27
C ARG A 56 4.58 -0.02 -14.44
N LEU A 57 4.54 0.12 -13.11
CA LEU A 57 5.58 -0.39 -12.20
C LEU A 57 5.82 -1.91 -12.34
N PRO A 58 4.78 -2.78 -12.42
CA PRO A 58 4.99 -4.22 -12.56
C PRO A 58 5.66 -4.65 -13.87
N ARG A 59 5.58 -3.80 -14.91
CA ARG A 59 6.16 -4.04 -16.24
C ARG A 59 7.56 -3.44 -16.38
N SER A 60 8.00 -2.65 -15.41
CA SER A 60 9.30 -1.97 -15.48
C SER A 60 10.48 -2.89 -15.10
N GLY A 61 11.66 -2.58 -15.64
CA GLY A 61 12.93 -3.22 -15.27
C GLY A 61 13.40 -2.91 -13.84
N TYR A 62 12.71 -2.03 -13.12
CA TYR A 62 12.99 -1.70 -11.71
C TYR A 62 12.74 -2.90 -10.76
N VAL A 63 11.99 -3.89 -11.23
CA VAL A 63 11.59 -5.04 -10.43
C VAL A 63 12.69 -6.11 -10.41
N ARG A 64 13.41 -6.20 -9.29
CA ARG A 64 14.55 -7.11 -9.10
C ARG A 64 14.18 -8.59 -8.91
N SER A 65 12.89 -8.93 -8.71
CA SER A 65 12.45 -10.33 -8.54
C SER A 65 11.01 -10.57 -9.02
N LYS A 66 10.69 -11.82 -9.39
CA LYS A 66 9.31 -12.24 -9.73
C LYS A 66 8.33 -11.97 -8.58
N ARG A 67 8.78 -12.09 -7.33
CA ARG A 67 7.97 -11.86 -6.11
C ARG A 67 7.62 -10.38 -5.91
N THR A 68 8.60 -9.49 -6.07
CA THR A 68 8.35 -8.03 -6.04
C THR A 68 7.35 -7.63 -7.14
N ARG A 69 7.43 -8.24 -8.32
CA ARG A 69 6.47 -8.00 -9.40
C ARG A 69 5.05 -8.31 -8.97
N GLU A 70 4.86 -9.45 -8.32
CA GLU A 70 3.54 -9.88 -7.85
C GLU A 70 2.98 -8.93 -6.80
N TYR A 71 3.81 -8.48 -5.86
CA TYR A 71 3.43 -7.47 -4.86
C TYR A 71 2.91 -6.19 -5.50
N LEU A 72 3.64 -5.68 -6.49
CA LEU A 72 3.22 -4.46 -7.20
C LEU A 72 1.92 -4.66 -7.98
N ARG A 73 1.69 -5.84 -8.57
CA ARG A 73 0.40 -6.15 -9.23
C ARG A 73 -0.75 -6.20 -8.21
N ARG A 74 -0.54 -6.81 -7.05
CA ARG A 74 -1.54 -6.88 -5.98
C ARG A 74 -1.86 -5.50 -5.44
N ILE A 75 -0.84 -4.67 -5.16
CA ILE A 75 -1.01 -3.27 -4.76
C ILE A 75 -1.80 -2.50 -5.82
N ALA A 76 -1.45 -2.63 -7.11
CA ALA A 76 -2.15 -1.94 -8.18
C ALA A 76 -3.65 -2.30 -8.22
N ARG A 77 -3.98 -3.60 -8.13
CA ARG A 77 -5.36 -4.09 -8.09
C ARG A 77 -6.12 -3.61 -6.85
N ALA A 78 -5.51 -3.69 -5.67
CA ALA A 78 -6.10 -3.24 -4.42
C ALA A 78 -6.42 -1.74 -4.45
N CYS A 79 -5.45 -0.92 -4.87
CA CYS A 79 -5.66 0.52 -5.03
C CYS A 79 -6.75 0.83 -6.06
N GLN A 80 -6.83 0.08 -7.16
CA GLN A 80 -7.86 0.30 -8.16
C GLN A 80 -9.26 -0.07 -7.68
N ARG A 81 -9.38 -1.07 -6.81
CA ARG A 81 -10.65 -1.44 -6.17
C ARG A 81 -11.09 -0.44 -5.12
N HIS A 82 -10.22 -0.14 -4.16
CA HIS A 82 -10.61 0.56 -2.93
C HIS A 82 -10.36 2.07 -2.99
N LEU A 83 -9.43 2.54 -3.83
CA LEU A 83 -9.04 3.96 -3.89
C LEU A 83 -9.69 4.73 -5.04
N ARG A 84 -10.28 4.03 -6.02
CA ARG A 84 -10.87 4.67 -7.21
C ARG A 84 -12.07 5.54 -6.85
N SER A 85 -12.94 5.05 -5.97
CA SER A 85 -14.15 5.74 -5.48
C SER A 85 -13.88 6.83 -4.44
N VAL A 86 -12.66 6.93 -3.90
CA VAL A 86 -12.31 7.98 -2.94
C VAL A 86 -12.14 9.30 -3.69
N GLU A 87 -12.95 10.29 -3.34
CA GLU A 87 -12.93 11.62 -3.95
C GLU A 87 -11.80 12.47 -3.37
N GLY A 88 -11.06 13.14 -4.26
CA GLY A 88 -9.94 14.01 -3.88
C GLY A 88 -8.62 13.27 -3.62
N ASP A 89 -7.53 13.88 -4.11
CA ASP A 89 -6.18 13.33 -4.00
C ASP A 89 -5.71 13.25 -2.53
N ARG A 90 -6.07 14.25 -1.74
CA ARG A 90 -5.70 14.36 -0.32
C ARG A 90 -6.35 13.26 0.53
N ARG A 91 -7.64 13.00 0.32
CA ARG A 91 -8.39 11.93 1.00
C ARG A 91 -7.90 10.55 0.57
N ALA A 92 -7.67 10.35 -0.73
CA ALA A 92 -7.08 9.11 -1.23
C ALA A 92 -5.71 8.84 -0.61
N LEU A 93 -4.87 9.87 -0.42
CA LEU A 93 -3.59 9.73 0.27
C LEU A 93 -3.77 9.37 1.75
N ALA A 94 -4.72 9.98 2.45
CA ALA A 94 -5.03 9.67 3.84
C ALA A 94 -5.52 8.22 4.00
N VAL A 95 -6.41 7.75 3.13
CA VAL A 95 -6.87 6.34 3.07
C VAL A 95 -5.68 5.40 2.88
N LEU A 96 -4.79 5.70 1.92
CA LEU A 96 -3.61 4.87 1.67
C LEU A 96 -2.63 4.89 2.86
N GLY A 97 -2.45 6.04 3.52
CA GLY A 97 -1.62 6.15 4.73
C GLY A 97 -2.18 5.33 5.90
N TRP A 98 -3.48 5.38 6.14
CA TRP A 98 -4.15 4.58 7.16
C TRP A 98 -4.11 3.09 6.86
N SER A 99 -4.32 2.69 5.60
CA SER A 99 -4.20 1.29 5.18
C SER A 99 -2.81 0.72 5.46
N PHE A 100 -1.73 1.50 5.31
CA PHE A 100 -0.37 1.04 5.63
C PHE A 100 -0.18 0.80 7.12
N ARG A 101 -0.75 1.67 7.98
CA ARG A 101 -0.73 1.48 9.43
C ARG A 101 -1.51 0.23 9.84
N LEU A 102 -2.72 0.05 9.29
CA LEU A 102 -3.55 -1.13 9.54
C LEU A 102 -2.91 -2.42 9.04
N MET A 103 -2.34 -2.41 7.83
CA MET A 103 -1.60 -3.52 7.26
C MET A 103 -0.44 -3.92 8.18
N THR A 104 0.32 -2.94 8.68
CA THR A 104 1.42 -3.18 9.63
C THR A 104 0.90 -3.84 10.91
N ARG A 105 -0.26 -3.42 11.42
CA ARG A 105 -0.91 -4.03 12.57
C ARG A 105 -1.31 -5.48 12.30
N TYR A 106 -2.04 -5.76 11.20
CA TYR A 106 -2.47 -7.13 10.87
C TYR A 106 -1.30 -8.08 10.62
N GLN A 107 -0.22 -7.60 9.99
CA GLN A 107 1.01 -8.39 9.83
C GLN A 107 1.71 -8.67 11.18
N THR A 108 1.56 -7.78 12.15
CA THR A 108 2.07 -7.98 13.51
C THR A 108 1.24 -9.02 14.25
N GLU A 109 -0.08 -8.87 14.23
CA GLU A 109 -1.02 -9.77 14.93
C GLU A 109 -0.96 -11.20 14.38
N SER A 110 -0.76 -11.36 13.07
CA SER A 110 -0.65 -12.67 12.42
C SER A 110 0.73 -13.33 12.53
N GLY A 111 1.70 -12.71 13.23
CA GLY A 111 3.09 -13.20 13.30
C GLY A 111 3.86 -13.09 11.98
N GLN A 112 3.29 -12.46 10.96
CA GLN A 112 3.87 -12.30 9.61
C GLN A 112 4.87 -11.14 9.50
N ARG A 113 5.27 -10.52 10.61
CA ARG A 113 6.30 -9.46 10.68
C ARG A 113 7.63 -9.85 10.02
N TYR A 114 7.86 -11.13 9.84
CA TYR A 114 8.95 -11.66 9.03
C TYR A 114 8.36 -12.32 7.80
N ALA A 115 8.78 -11.88 6.61
CA ALA A 115 8.63 -12.68 5.40
C ALA A 115 9.02 -14.13 5.75
N ARG A 116 8.15 -15.11 5.47
CA ARG A 116 8.38 -16.56 5.67
C ARG A 116 9.72 -17.09 5.13
N GLY A 117 10.53 -16.25 4.47
CA GLY A 117 11.89 -16.55 4.02
C GLY A 117 13.01 -16.41 5.08
N ARG A 118 12.80 -15.77 6.24
CA ARG A 118 13.90 -15.62 7.23
C ARG A 118 14.03 -16.78 8.23
N GLN A 119 12.96 -17.53 8.50
CA GLN A 119 13.03 -18.68 9.41
C GLN A 119 13.76 -19.90 8.82
N LYS A 120 13.89 -20.03 7.49
CA LYS A 120 14.57 -21.18 6.86
C LYS A 120 16.10 -21.19 6.98
N ARG A 121 16.74 -20.16 7.53
CA ARG A 121 18.21 -20.06 7.62
C ARG A 121 18.81 -20.38 8.99
N SER A 122 18.02 -20.55 10.04
CA SER A 122 18.53 -20.81 11.41
C SER A 122 18.54 -22.28 11.83
N GLN A 123 18.13 -23.22 10.95
CA GLN A 123 18.04 -24.65 11.29
C GLN A 123 19.06 -25.53 10.58
N LYS A 124 20.13 -24.94 10.03
CA LYS A 124 21.32 -25.66 9.55
C LYS A 124 22.56 -25.00 10.13
N ARG A 125 22.87 -25.30 11.38
CA ARG A 125 24.23 -25.30 11.94
C ARG A 125 24.31 -26.40 12.97
#